data_AF-A0A843VG59-F1
#
_entry.id   AF-A0A843VG59-F1
#
_cell.length_a   1.000
_cell.length_b   1.000
_cell.length_c   1.000
_cell.angle_alpha   90.00
_cell.angle_beta   90.00
_cell.angle_gamma   90.00
#
_symmetry.space_group_name_H-M   'P 1'
#
loop_
_entity.id
_entity.type
_entity.pdbx_description
1 polymer ?
#
loop_
_entity_poly.entity_id
_entity_poly.type
_entity_poly.pdbx_seq_one_letter_code
_entity_poly.pdbx_strand_id
1 'polypeptide(L)'
;MATSSSQQKPFLYLFSISAAITLAQVPSSQMFTYVHEGEEPFFCWVWDANRGRPVGENTTLTFGTNGNLVLAEADGRVVWSTNTTNKAMVGLRLLSSGNLVLHDSRGWFMWQSFDHPTDTHFADQSLCLSSLTKLMSHKSETENLEGMYSMVLEHRVLTLYMDASTKPLPYGQLLTFTSPANVTLTAEDEGNNAWSVSLMLSTSGGRSLVQPKYNTTNSILRLQIDGNLVVYTYNEQVDSEPTDRTLVYFSDNIRGVSRCELPSKCGSLGMCKDEMCVAYPTPKGLLGWSEDCSPLKLGLCKAGAANAAGYNKVVGVENFLSRFVKGEGPVKVDECKSKCGSDCNCLGFLY
;
A
#
# COMPACT_ATOMS: atom_id res chain seq x y z
N MET A 1 31.22 25.18 -16.16
CA MET A 1 30.78 23.78 -16.14
C MET A 1 29.60 23.69 -15.18
N ALA A 2 28.45 23.26 -15.70
CA ALA A 2 27.16 23.32 -15.02
C ALA A 2 27.12 22.37 -13.82
N THR A 3 26.81 22.90 -12.64
CA THR A 3 26.32 22.15 -11.49
C THR A 3 24.82 21.92 -11.69
N SER A 4 24.41 20.71 -12.07
CA SER A 4 23.00 20.33 -12.09
C SER A 4 22.53 20.02 -10.67
N SER A 5 22.09 21.05 -9.93
CA SER A 5 21.22 20.82 -8.78
C SER A 5 19.84 20.46 -9.31
N SER A 6 19.40 19.20 -9.17
CA SER A 6 18.03 18.83 -9.47
C SER A 6 17.11 19.52 -8.45
N GLN A 7 16.52 20.65 -8.84
CA GLN A 7 15.45 21.25 -8.05
C GLN A 7 14.23 20.32 -8.10
N GLN A 8 13.94 19.66 -6.98
CA GLN A 8 12.80 18.77 -6.80
C GLN A 8 11.52 19.58 -6.57
N LYS A 9 10.46 19.21 -7.30
CA LYS A 9 9.21 19.97 -7.49
C LYS A 9 8.12 19.59 -6.45
N PRO A 10 7.29 20.52 -5.95
CA PRO A 10 6.14 20.27 -5.04
C PRO A 10 5.06 19.30 -5.57
N PHE A 11 4.08 18.93 -4.72
CA PHE A 11 2.91 18.12 -5.08
C PHE A 11 1.63 18.67 -4.39
N LEU A 12 0.44 18.22 -4.82
CA LEU A 12 -0.84 18.57 -4.20
C LEU A 12 -1.32 17.44 -3.27
N TYR A 13 -1.54 17.77 -1.99
CA TYR A 13 -1.97 16.81 -0.97
C TYR A 13 -3.30 17.21 -0.33
N LEU A 14 -4.05 16.19 0.09
CA LEU A 14 -5.07 16.34 1.13
C LEU A 14 -4.45 15.91 2.46
N PHE A 15 -4.43 16.83 3.43
CA PHE A 15 -3.88 16.60 4.77
C PHE A 15 -4.89 15.90 5.71
N SER A 16 -4.32 15.10 6.61
CA SER A 16 -4.89 14.24 7.65
C SER A 16 -4.84 14.91 9.03
N ILE A 17 -5.26 14.31 10.15
CA ILE A 17 -6.61 13.96 10.66
C ILE A 17 -6.90 14.82 11.93
N SER A 18 -6.02 15.77 12.31
CA SER A 18 -6.08 16.54 13.57
C SER A 18 -6.26 18.05 13.42
N ALA A 19 -6.30 18.56 12.19
CA ALA A 19 -6.55 19.97 11.92
C ALA A 19 -7.43 20.03 10.67
N ALA A 20 -8.36 20.99 10.63
CA ALA A 20 -9.31 21.22 9.53
C ALA A 20 -8.73 20.78 8.18
N ILE A 21 -9.36 19.78 7.56
CA ILE A 21 -8.88 19.18 6.32
C ILE A 21 -8.64 20.32 5.32
N THR A 22 -7.40 20.48 4.88
CA THR A 22 -6.98 21.62 4.07
C THR A 22 -6.37 21.09 2.77
N LEU A 23 -6.78 21.68 1.65
CA LEU A 23 -6.08 21.54 0.37
C LEU A 23 -4.79 22.38 0.46
N ALA A 24 -3.63 21.74 0.44
CA ALA A 24 -2.36 22.45 0.53
C ALA A 24 -1.35 21.99 -0.54
N GLN A 25 -0.52 22.95 -0.96
CA GLN A 25 0.63 22.76 -1.83
C GLN A 25 1.88 22.77 -0.94
N VAL A 26 2.68 21.70 -0.96
CA VAL A 26 3.88 21.61 -0.12
C VAL A 26 5.15 21.45 -0.96
N PRO A 27 6.14 22.37 -0.83
CA PRO A 27 7.46 22.24 -1.45
C PRO A 27 8.21 21.03 -0.91
N SER A 28 8.89 20.28 -1.78
CA SER A 28 9.74 19.14 -1.39
C SER A 28 10.88 19.53 -0.42
N SER A 29 11.30 20.80 -0.42
CA SER A 29 12.34 21.35 0.46
C SER A 29 11.84 21.81 1.83
N GLN A 30 10.53 21.82 2.07
CA GLN A 30 9.92 22.08 3.39
C GLN A 30 9.56 20.79 4.13
N MET A 31 10.16 19.67 3.74
CA MET A 31 10.20 18.46 4.55
C MET A 31 11.22 18.63 5.69
N PHE A 32 10.97 19.60 6.58
CA PHE A 32 11.68 19.71 7.86
C PHE A 32 10.73 19.21 8.94
N THR A 33 10.87 17.91 9.18
CA THR A 33 10.94 17.28 10.49
C THR A 33 10.83 18.24 11.69
N TYR A 34 9.68 18.22 12.38
CA TYR A 34 9.68 18.39 13.84
C TYR A 34 10.16 17.06 14.48
N VAL A 35 11.47 16.83 14.52
CA VAL A 35 12.02 15.77 15.38
C VAL A 35 11.93 16.29 16.81
N HIS A 36 10.99 15.78 17.59
CA HIS A 36 11.24 15.64 19.02
C HIS A 36 12.13 14.39 19.16
N GLU A 37 13.27 14.51 19.84
CA GLU A 37 14.16 13.37 20.11
C GLU A 37 13.34 12.18 20.63
N GLY A 38 13.13 11.17 19.78
CA GLY A 38 12.40 9.95 20.13
C GLY A 38 11.51 9.40 19.03
N GLU A 39 10.67 10.21 18.36
CA GLU A 39 9.68 9.73 17.38
C GLU A 39 9.41 10.76 16.28
N GLU A 40 9.28 10.29 15.03
CA GLU A 40 9.15 11.13 13.84
C GLU A 40 7.79 11.87 13.75
N PRO A 41 7.76 13.09 13.18
CA PRO A 41 6.52 13.84 12.99
C PRO A 41 5.70 13.27 11.82
N PHE A 42 4.59 12.61 12.14
CA PHE A 42 3.61 12.07 11.19
C PHE A 42 2.80 13.16 10.46
N PHE A 43 3.38 13.86 9.49
CA PHE A 43 2.55 14.40 8.40
C PHE A 43 2.16 13.23 7.48
N CYS A 44 1.07 12.56 7.83
CA CYS A 44 0.56 11.41 7.10
C CYS A 44 -0.24 11.88 5.87
N TRP A 45 0.32 11.72 4.67
CA TRP A 45 -0.35 12.11 3.43
C TRP A 45 -1.35 11.01 3.10
N VAL A 46 -2.64 11.30 3.18
CA VAL A 46 -3.68 10.27 3.12
C VAL A 46 -4.35 10.18 1.75
N TRP A 47 -4.17 11.20 0.90
CA TRP A 47 -4.59 11.18 -0.49
C TRP A 47 -3.82 12.20 -1.32
N ASP A 48 -3.55 11.87 -2.58
CA ASP A 48 -2.87 12.74 -3.52
C ASP A 48 -3.46 12.62 -4.94
N ALA A 49 -3.65 13.78 -5.59
CA ALA A 49 -4.32 13.87 -6.89
C ALA A 49 -3.40 13.44 -8.04
N ASN A 50 -2.12 13.83 -7.97
CA ASN A 50 -1.17 13.81 -9.07
C ASN A 50 0.07 12.97 -8.75
N ARG A 51 -0.15 11.76 -8.22
CA ARG A 51 0.91 10.82 -7.84
C ARG A 51 1.94 10.62 -8.94
N GLY A 52 3.22 10.68 -8.58
CA GLY A 52 4.34 10.57 -9.52
C GLY A 52 4.48 11.71 -10.54
N ARG A 53 3.67 12.77 -10.42
CA ARG A 53 3.71 13.94 -11.32
C ARG A 53 3.85 15.23 -10.52
N PRO A 54 4.99 15.45 -9.85
CA PRO A 54 5.21 16.67 -9.10
C PRO A 54 5.10 17.91 -10.00
N VAL A 55 4.65 19.00 -9.40
CA VAL A 55 4.39 20.29 -10.00
C VAL A 55 5.32 21.35 -9.41
N GLY A 56 5.69 22.40 -10.14
CA GLY A 56 6.63 23.43 -9.70
C GLY A 56 6.05 24.49 -8.76
N GLU A 57 6.86 25.50 -8.45
CA GLU A 57 6.37 26.71 -7.78
C GLU A 57 5.33 27.44 -8.66
N ASN A 58 4.46 28.21 -8.03
CA ASN A 58 3.40 28.99 -8.70
C ASN A 58 2.40 28.15 -9.52
N THR A 59 2.21 26.88 -9.14
CA THR A 59 1.12 26.06 -9.66
C THR A 59 -0.22 26.51 -9.12
N THR A 60 -1.28 26.22 -9.86
CA THR A 60 -2.65 26.59 -9.48
C THR A 60 -3.55 25.37 -9.43
N LEU A 61 -4.38 25.30 -8.39
CA LEU A 61 -5.52 24.40 -8.33
C LEU A 61 -6.78 25.25 -8.52
N THR A 62 -7.43 25.11 -9.67
CA THR A 62 -8.55 25.97 -10.05
C THR A 62 -9.79 25.14 -10.35
N PHE A 63 -10.91 25.51 -9.73
CA PHE A 63 -12.22 25.05 -10.15
C PHE A 63 -12.78 25.99 -11.21
N GLY A 64 -12.76 25.54 -12.46
CA GLY A 64 -13.19 26.32 -13.61
C GLY A 64 -14.71 26.46 -13.70
N THR A 65 -15.17 27.52 -14.37
CA THR A 65 -16.60 27.74 -14.67
C THR A 65 -17.21 26.64 -15.56
N ASN A 66 -16.38 25.83 -16.20
CA ASN A 66 -16.78 24.63 -16.93
C ASN A 66 -17.03 23.40 -16.03
N GLY A 67 -16.91 23.55 -14.71
CA GLY A 67 -17.14 22.51 -13.72
C GLY A 67 -15.98 21.52 -13.55
N ASN A 68 -14.78 21.84 -14.04
CA ASN A 68 -13.60 21.00 -13.89
C ASN A 68 -12.66 21.52 -12.81
N LEU A 69 -12.17 20.65 -11.93
CA LEU A 69 -11.08 20.98 -11.00
C LEU A 69 -9.76 20.60 -11.67
N VAL A 70 -8.86 21.57 -11.83
CA VAL A 70 -7.63 21.46 -12.63
C VAL A 70 -6.42 21.87 -11.81
N LEU A 71 -5.42 21.01 -11.77
CA LEU A 71 -4.08 21.32 -11.30
C LEU A 71 -3.18 21.64 -12.50
N ALA A 72 -2.66 22.86 -12.55
CA ALA A 72 -1.81 23.34 -13.63
C ALA A 72 -0.50 23.94 -13.11
N GLU A 73 0.56 23.78 -13.91
CA GLU A 73 1.86 24.45 -13.74
C GLU A 73 1.76 25.95 -13.99
N ALA A 74 2.80 26.68 -13.58
CA ALA A 74 2.91 28.12 -13.80
C ALA A 74 2.85 28.52 -15.29
N ASP A 75 3.27 27.63 -16.19
CA ASP A 75 3.18 27.80 -17.65
C ASP A 75 1.80 27.44 -18.24
N GLY A 76 0.84 27.07 -17.40
CA GLY A 76 -0.52 26.67 -17.79
C GLY A 76 -0.65 25.19 -18.19
N ARG A 77 0.43 24.39 -18.16
CA ARG A 77 0.36 22.96 -18.47
C ARG A 77 -0.44 22.22 -17.40
N VAL A 78 -1.54 21.59 -17.82
CA VAL A 78 -2.36 20.75 -16.94
C VAL A 78 -1.59 19.48 -16.55
N VAL A 79 -1.50 19.22 -15.25
CA VAL A 79 -0.84 18.02 -14.69
C VAL A 79 -1.87 16.98 -14.25
N TRP A 80 -3.00 17.45 -13.75
CA TRP A 80 -4.11 16.61 -13.31
C TRP A 80 -5.44 17.36 -13.42
N SER A 81 -6.54 16.64 -13.64
CA SER A 81 -7.89 17.19 -13.49
C SER A 81 -8.91 16.11 -13.17
N THR A 82 -10.08 16.51 -12.67
CA THR A 82 -11.20 15.61 -12.38
C THR A 82 -11.91 15.08 -13.63
N ASN A 83 -11.59 15.60 -14.82
CA ASN A 83 -12.25 15.27 -16.09
C ASN A 83 -13.79 15.42 -16.01
N THR A 84 -14.24 16.50 -15.38
CA THR A 84 -15.66 16.84 -15.18
C THR A 84 -16.14 18.01 -16.04
N THR A 85 -15.34 18.43 -17.03
CA THR A 85 -15.71 19.48 -17.98
C THR A 85 -17.10 19.24 -18.58
N ASN A 86 -17.94 20.27 -18.55
CA ASN A 86 -19.32 20.26 -19.05
C ASN A 86 -20.26 19.26 -18.37
N LYS A 87 -19.91 18.72 -17.20
CA LYS A 87 -20.82 17.87 -16.40
C LYS A 87 -21.77 18.66 -15.49
N ALA A 88 -21.82 19.98 -15.64
CA ALA A 88 -22.63 20.89 -14.81
C ALA A 88 -22.31 20.85 -13.30
N MET A 89 -21.03 20.67 -12.96
CA MET A 89 -20.59 20.85 -11.56
C MET A 89 -20.72 22.33 -11.19
N VAL A 90 -21.28 22.61 -10.02
CA VAL A 90 -21.48 23.99 -9.53
C VAL A 90 -20.60 24.32 -8.33
N GLY A 91 -19.98 23.32 -7.71
CA GLY A 91 -19.12 23.53 -6.55
C GLY A 91 -18.30 22.30 -6.21
N LEU A 92 -17.35 22.51 -5.29
CA LEU A 92 -16.57 21.48 -4.65
C LEU A 92 -16.66 21.64 -3.13
N ARG A 93 -16.57 20.53 -2.39
CA ARG A 93 -16.59 20.50 -0.93
C ARG A 93 -15.64 19.44 -0.43
N LEU A 94 -14.93 19.74 0.64
CA LEU A 94 -14.20 18.75 1.42
C LEU A 94 -15.04 18.37 2.63
N LEU A 95 -15.46 17.10 2.69
CA LEU A 95 -16.28 16.58 3.78
C LEU A 95 -15.41 16.29 5.00
N SER A 96 -16.02 16.26 6.20
CA SER A 96 -15.33 15.90 7.44
C SER A 96 -14.72 14.50 7.42
N SER A 97 -15.22 13.61 6.56
CA SER A 97 -14.64 12.28 6.33
C SER A 97 -13.33 12.27 5.53
N GLY A 98 -12.90 13.42 4.99
CA GLY A 98 -11.75 13.49 4.08
C GLY A 98 -12.13 13.39 2.59
N ASN A 99 -13.40 13.13 2.28
CA ASN A 99 -13.85 12.99 0.89
C ASN A 99 -13.96 14.37 0.22
N LEU A 100 -13.17 14.60 -0.83
CA LEU A 100 -13.28 15.77 -1.70
C LEU A 100 -14.32 15.46 -2.78
N VAL A 101 -15.44 16.17 -2.77
CA VAL A 101 -16.55 15.95 -3.71
C VAL A 101 -16.75 17.16 -4.63
N LEU A 102 -17.06 16.90 -5.89
CA LEU A 102 -17.63 17.87 -6.82
C LEU A 102 -19.11 17.52 -7.02
N HIS A 103 -19.97 18.54 -6.94
CA HIS A 103 -21.41 18.35 -6.94
C HIS A 103 -22.13 19.22 -7.97
N ASP A 104 -23.29 18.73 -8.42
CA ASP A 104 -24.21 19.47 -9.30
C ASP A 104 -25.10 20.45 -8.51
N SER A 105 -26.01 21.14 -9.23
CA SER A 105 -26.97 22.09 -8.64
C SER A 105 -28.02 21.45 -7.73
N ARG A 106 -28.20 20.12 -7.82
CA ARG A 106 -29.07 19.34 -6.93
C ARG A 106 -28.33 18.85 -5.69
N GLY A 107 -27.02 19.07 -5.62
CA GLY A 107 -26.14 18.60 -4.54
C GLY A 107 -25.72 17.15 -4.69
N TRP A 108 -25.96 16.52 -5.85
CA TRP A 108 -25.51 15.14 -6.10
C TRP A 108 -24.01 15.12 -6.35
N PHE A 109 -23.33 14.15 -5.74
CA PHE A 109 -21.90 13.93 -5.96
C PHE A 109 -21.71 13.28 -7.32
N MET A 110 -20.95 13.95 -8.17
CA MET A 110 -20.72 13.54 -9.55
C MET A 110 -19.25 13.17 -9.79
N TRP A 111 -18.38 13.57 -8.87
CA TRP A 111 -17.01 13.10 -8.73
C TRP A 111 -16.61 13.16 -7.25
N GLN A 112 -15.84 12.19 -6.78
CA GLN A 112 -15.34 12.15 -5.41
C GLN A 112 -13.94 11.54 -5.33
N SER A 113 -13.08 12.05 -4.43
CA SER A 113 -11.73 11.52 -4.23
C SER A 113 -11.72 10.07 -3.76
N PHE A 114 -12.77 9.66 -3.05
CA PHE A 114 -12.97 8.29 -2.56
C PHE A 114 -13.12 7.25 -3.70
N ASP A 115 -13.46 7.66 -4.92
CA ASP A 115 -13.46 6.76 -6.09
C ASP A 115 -12.05 6.59 -6.69
N HIS A 116 -11.07 7.34 -6.18
CA HIS A 116 -9.68 7.38 -6.63
C HIS A 116 -8.71 7.22 -5.44
N PRO A 117 -8.76 6.10 -4.68
CA PRO A 117 -7.86 5.87 -3.57
C PRO A 117 -6.40 5.82 -4.02
N THR A 118 -5.50 6.12 -3.09
CA THR A 118 -4.05 6.02 -3.28
C THR A 118 -3.53 4.80 -2.54
N ASP A 119 -2.97 4.96 -1.35
CA ASP A 119 -2.52 3.87 -0.48
C ASP A 119 -3.39 3.73 0.79
N THR A 120 -4.40 4.58 0.92
CA THR A 120 -5.22 4.74 2.11
C THR A 120 -6.70 4.52 1.79
N HIS A 121 -7.36 3.72 2.63
CA HIS A 121 -8.79 3.43 2.62
C HIS A 121 -9.40 4.10 3.86
N PHE A 122 -10.26 5.08 3.65
CA PHE A 122 -10.90 5.87 4.72
C PHE A 122 -12.14 5.19 5.28
N ALA A 123 -12.48 5.50 6.53
CA ALA A 123 -13.82 5.20 7.03
C ALA A 123 -14.89 5.81 6.11
N ASP A 124 -15.97 5.07 5.90
CA ASP A 124 -17.08 5.34 4.97
C ASP A 124 -16.72 5.34 3.47
N GLN A 125 -15.47 5.08 3.11
CA GLN A 125 -15.09 4.83 1.72
C GLN A 125 -15.41 3.39 1.32
N SER A 126 -15.95 3.23 0.12
CA SER A 126 -16.26 1.93 -0.48
C SER A 126 -15.31 1.63 -1.64
N LEU A 127 -14.63 0.50 -1.59
CA LEU A 127 -14.03 -0.10 -2.77
C LEU A 127 -15.13 -0.76 -3.58
N CYS A 128 -15.33 -0.30 -4.81
CA CYS A 128 -16.39 -0.76 -5.69
C CYS A 128 -15.83 -1.65 -6.81
N LEU A 129 -16.57 -2.72 -7.13
CA LEU A 129 -16.21 -3.62 -8.23
C LEU A 129 -16.30 -2.94 -9.60
N SER A 130 -17.21 -1.98 -9.75
CA SER A 130 -17.45 -1.27 -11.00
C SER A 130 -16.35 -0.26 -11.37
N SER A 131 -15.57 0.21 -10.41
CA SER A 131 -14.57 1.27 -10.59
C SER A 131 -13.12 0.76 -10.64
N LEU A 132 -12.89 -0.56 -10.59
CA LEU A 132 -11.54 -1.16 -10.50
C LEU A 132 -10.68 -0.50 -9.40
N THR A 133 -11.32 -0.14 -8.28
CA THR A 133 -10.66 0.54 -7.17
C THR A 133 -9.59 -0.36 -6.56
N LYS A 134 -8.33 0.12 -6.59
CA LYS A 134 -7.17 -0.54 -6.00
C LYS A 134 -6.39 0.45 -5.14
N LEU A 135 -5.79 -0.04 -4.07
CA LEU A 135 -4.78 0.72 -3.33
C LEU A 135 -3.39 0.32 -3.80
N MET A 136 -2.48 1.28 -3.85
CA MET A 136 -1.07 1.10 -4.19
C MET A 136 -0.20 1.70 -3.09
N SER A 137 0.65 0.89 -2.44
CA SER A 137 1.66 1.36 -1.46
C SER A 137 2.56 2.46 -2.03
N HIS A 138 3.23 3.25 -1.19
CA HIS A 138 4.34 4.11 -1.64
C HIS A 138 5.58 3.31 -2.01
N LYS A 139 6.35 3.86 -2.95
CA LYS A 139 7.64 3.28 -3.36
C LYS A 139 8.68 3.34 -2.23
N SER A 140 8.71 4.46 -1.52
CA SER A 140 9.57 4.68 -0.35
C SER A 140 8.98 5.82 0.50
N GLU A 141 9.60 6.07 1.65
CA GLU A 141 9.21 7.17 2.55
C GLU A 141 9.36 8.55 1.90
N THR A 142 10.29 8.70 0.96
CA THR A 142 10.63 9.98 0.33
C THR A 142 10.09 10.13 -1.08
N GLU A 143 9.80 9.03 -1.79
CA GLU A 143 9.33 9.06 -3.17
C GLU A 143 7.81 8.89 -3.24
N ASN A 144 7.10 9.95 -3.65
CA ASN A 144 5.66 9.89 -3.93
C ASN A 144 5.34 9.22 -5.28
N LEU A 145 5.73 7.95 -5.41
CA LEU A 145 5.48 7.06 -6.55
C LEU A 145 4.69 5.83 -6.09
N GLU A 146 4.03 5.15 -7.02
CA GLU A 146 3.45 3.83 -6.76
C GLU A 146 4.58 2.82 -6.42
N GLY A 147 4.39 2.10 -5.33
CA GLY A 147 5.27 1.05 -4.85
C GLY A 147 4.87 -0.33 -5.36
N MET A 148 5.49 -1.36 -4.79
CA MET A 148 5.36 -2.73 -5.28
C MET A 148 4.13 -3.47 -4.74
N TYR A 149 3.44 -2.93 -3.74
CA TYR A 149 2.30 -3.61 -3.12
C TYR A 149 1.00 -2.97 -3.51
N SER A 150 -0.01 -3.81 -3.73
CA SER A 150 -1.38 -3.38 -4.00
C SER A 150 -2.40 -4.18 -3.22
N MET A 151 -3.54 -3.55 -2.95
CA MET A 151 -4.75 -4.19 -2.42
C MET A 151 -5.86 -4.03 -3.45
N VAL A 152 -6.42 -5.14 -3.90
CA VAL A 152 -7.34 -5.18 -5.04
C VAL A 152 -8.61 -5.91 -4.66
N LEU A 153 -9.75 -5.25 -4.86
CA LEU A 153 -11.06 -5.87 -4.78
C LEU A 153 -11.36 -6.57 -6.10
N GLU A 154 -11.43 -7.88 -6.05
CA GLU A 154 -11.84 -8.74 -7.16
C GLU A 154 -13.25 -9.26 -6.91
N HIS A 155 -13.87 -9.90 -7.92
CA HIS A 155 -15.28 -10.31 -7.92
C HIS A 155 -15.79 -10.98 -6.63
N ARG A 156 -14.94 -11.72 -5.90
CA ARG A 156 -15.32 -12.48 -4.69
C ARG A 156 -14.26 -12.46 -3.57
N VAL A 157 -13.25 -11.59 -3.69
CA VAL A 157 -12.11 -11.61 -2.78
C VAL A 157 -11.44 -10.23 -2.73
N LEU A 158 -10.99 -9.83 -1.55
CA LEU A 158 -10.10 -8.69 -1.35
C LEU A 158 -8.68 -9.23 -1.11
N THR A 159 -7.81 -9.05 -2.10
CA THR A 159 -6.48 -9.69 -2.16
C THR A 159 -5.37 -8.65 -2.07
N LEU A 160 -4.27 -9.03 -1.42
CA LEU A 160 -3.01 -8.29 -1.42
C LEU A 160 -2.04 -8.91 -2.42
N TYR A 161 -1.44 -8.05 -3.25
CA TYR A 161 -0.54 -8.42 -4.33
C TYR A 161 0.80 -7.70 -4.22
N MET A 162 1.87 -8.43 -4.54
CA MET A 162 3.21 -7.90 -4.76
C MET A 162 3.48 -7.90 -6.27
N ASP A 163 3.95 -6.79 -6.82
CA ASP A 163 4.39 -6.68 -8.19
C ASP A 163 5.59 -7.60 -8.45
N ALA A 164 5.52 -8.33 -9.56
CA ALA A 164 6.60 -9.18 -10.04
C ALA A 164 6.71 -9.04 -11.56
N SER A 165 7.83 -9.48 -12.13
CA SER A 165 8.22 -9.20 -13.52
C SER A 165 7.21 -9.64 -14.60
N THR A 166 6.37 -10.62 -14.32
CA THR A 166 5.39 -11.17 -15.29
C THR A 166 3.95 -10.85 -14.92
N LYS A 167 3.57 -11.03 -13.65
CA LYS A 167 2.24 -10.75 -13.12
C LYS A 167 2.31 -10.48 -11.62
N PRO A 168 1.39 -9.68 -11.06
CA PRO A 168 1.28 -9.52 -9.62
C PRO A 168 1.05 -10.87 -8.92
N LEU A 169 1.72 -11.06 -7.79
CA LEU A 169 1.68 -12.29 -7.02
C LEU A 169 0.90 -12.07 -5.71
N PRO A 170 -0.14 -12.88 -5.43
CA PRO A 170 -0.90 -12.75 -4.21
C PRO A 170 -0.06 -13.21 -3.01
N TYR A 171 -0.17 -12.48 -1.90
CA TYR A 171 0.46 -12.85 -0.62
C TYR A 171 -0.49 -12.77 0.58
N GLY A 172 -1.69 -12.25 0.40
CA GLY A 172 -2.70 -12.21 1.45
C GLY A 172 -4.12 -12.12 0.89
N GLN A 173 -5.10 -12.72 1.59
CA GLN A 173 -6.52 -12.56 1.31
C GLN A 173 -7.21 -12.08 2.59
N LEU A 174 -7.83 -10.90 2.54
CA LEU A 174 -8.42 -10.26 3.71
C LEU A 174 -9.86 -10.71 3.94
N LEU A 175 -10.60 -10.88 2.86
CA LEU A 175 -12.00 -11.25 2.82
C LEU A 175 -12.27 -12.14 1.60
N THR A 176 -13.05 -13.19 1.80
CA THR A 176 -13.63 -14.01 0.73
C THR A 176 -15.14 -14.08 0.93
N PHE A 177 -15.90 -14.03 -0.17
CA PHE A 177 -17.36 -13.93 -0.09
C PHE A 177 -18.06 -14.62 -1.27
N THR A 178 -19.32 -15.01 -1.07
CA THR A 178 -20.06 -15.88 -1.99
C THR A 178 -20.58 -15.16 -3.23
N SER A 179 -20.92 -13.87 -3.08
CA SER A 179 -21.58 -13.06 -4.11
C SER A 179 -20.87 -11.71 -4.25
N PRO A 180 -20.72 -11.18 -5.47
CA PRO A 180 -20.05 -9.89 -5.69
C PRO A 180 -20.58 -8.78 -4.78
N ALA A 181 -19.67 -8.09 -4.11
CA ALA A 181 -19.99 -7.06 -3.13
C ALA A 181 -18.92 -5.97 -3.14
N ASN A 182 -19.34 -4.76 -2.80
CA ASN A 182 -18.41 -3.68 -2.49
C ASN A 182 -17.90 -3.87 -1.05
N VAL A 183 -16.69 -3.39 -0.77
CA VAL A 183 -16.10 -3.44 0.57
C VAL A 183 -15.97 -2.03 1.11
N THR A 184 -16.64 -1.75 2.22
CA THR A 184 -16.59 -0.47 2.91
C THR A 184 -15.75 -0.62 4.17
N LEU A 185 -14.84 0.32 4.43
CA LEU A 185 -14.24 0.42 5.77
C LEU A 185 -15.23 1.20 6.63
N THR A 186 -15.76 0.59 7.68
CA THR A 186 -16.72 1.24 8.57
C THR A 186 -16.10 1.47 9.94
N ALA A 187 -16.52 2.57 10.58
CA ALA A 187 -16.21 2.89 11.96
C ALA A 187 -17.55 3.10 12.69
N GLU A 188 -17.98 2.10 13.46
CA GLU A 188 -19.33 2.05 14.03
C GLU A 188 -19.30 2.00 15.56
N ASP A 189 -20.23 2.71 16.20
CA ASP A 189 -20.48 2.63 17.65
C ASP A 189 -21.17 1.29 17.97
N GLU A 190 -20.51 0.44 18.74
CA GLU A 190 -21.07 -0.83 19.21
C GLU A 190 -21.87 -0.67 20.52
N GLY A 191 -21.91 0.55 21.07
CA GLY A 191 -22.43 0.84 22.40
C GLY A 191 -21.43 0.50 23.51
N ASN A 192 -21.80 0.76 24.77
CA ASN A 192 -20.96 0.50 25.94
C ASN A 192 -19.54 1.11 25.87
N ASN A 193 -19.41 2.29 25.22
CA ASN A 193 -18.14 2.96 24.96
C ASN A 193 -17.16 2.13 24.12
N ALA A 194 -17.66 1.26 23.24
CA ALA A 194 -16.84 0.52 22.29
C ALA A 194 -17.19 0.95 20.86
N TRP A 195 -16.16 1.14 20.04
CA TRP A 195 -16.28 1.36 18.62
C TRP A 195 -15.63 0.19 17.89
N SER A 196 -16.05 -0.07 16.66
CA SER A 196 -15.42 -1.06 15.80
C SER A 196 -14.95 -0.43 14.50
N VAL A 197 -13.75 -0.79 14.08
CA VAL A 197 -13.28 -0.55 12.71
C VAL A 197 -13.34 -1.88 11.98
N SER A 198 -14.10 -1.95 10.89
CA SER A 198 -14.44 -3.19 10.21
C SER A 198 -14.39 -3.05 8.68
N LEU A 199 -14.06 -4.14 7.99
CA LEU A 199 -14.28 -4.25 6.54
C LEU A 199 -15.65 -4.90 6.30
N MET A 200 -16.64 -4.10 5.90
CA MET A 200 -18.02 -4.53 5.70
C MET A 200 -18.35 -4.77 4.23
N LEU A 201 -18.99 -5.90 3.94
CA LEU A 201 -19.49 -6.22 2.61
C LEU A 201 -20.85 -5.57 2.39
N SER A 202 -21.13 -5.07 1.19
CA SER A 202 -22.43 -4.46 0.88
C SER A 202 -23.61 -5.46 0.87
N THR A 203 -23.33 -6.76 0.87
CA THR A 203 -24.34 -7.83 0.72
C THR A 203 -24.43 -8.75 1.94
N SER A 204 -23.48 -8.68 2.88
CA SER A 204 -23.38 -9.58 4.03
C SER A 204 -22.63 -8.91 5.18
N GLY A 205 -22.40 -9.63 6.28
CA GLY A 205 -21.52 -9.16 7.35
C GLY A 205 -20.08 -8.92 6.88
N GLY A 206 -19.27 -8.36 7.76
CA GLY A 206 -17.87 -8.02 7.49
C GLY A 206 -16.89 -8.75 8.40
N ARG A 207 -15.65 -8.24 8.40
CA ARG A 207 -14.58 -8.64 9.32
C ARG A 207 -14.22 -7.46 10.21
N SER A 208 -14.42 -7.63 11.51
CA SER A 208 -13.89 -6.68 12.49
C SER A 208 -12.37 -6.72 12.46
N LEU A 209 -11.75 -5.53 12.41
CA LEU A 209 -10.31 -5.35 12.43
C LEU A 209 -9.85 -5.03 13.85
N VAL A 210 -10.45 -4.01 14.49
CA VAL A 210 -10.13 -3.56 15.86
C VAL A 210 -11.35 -2.99 16.57
N GLN A 211 -11.34 -3.02 17.91
CA GLN A 211 -12.42 -2.52 18.77
C GLN A 211 -11.91 -1.57 19.87
N PRO A 212 -11.58 -0.31 19.54
CA PRO A 212 -11.15 0.71 20.51
C PRO A 212 -12.31 1.25 21.37
N LYS A 213 -11.96 1.88 22.50
CA LYS A 213 -12.93 2.46 23.47
C LYS A 213 -13.12 3.97 23.31
N TYR A 214 -13.09 4.46 22.09
CA TYR A 214 -13.25 5.88 21.76
C TYR A 214 -13.75 6.02 20.33
N ASN A 215 -14.23 7.21 19.97
CA ASN A 215 -14.76 7.47 18.64
C ASN A 215 -13.66 7.28 17.57
N THR A 216 -13.92 6.41 16.60
CA THR A 216 -12.98 6.09 15.51
C THR A 216 -13.47 6.47 14.12
N THR A 217 -14.41 7.41 14.00
CA THR A 217 -14.93 7.87 12.69
C THR A 217 -13.84 8.37 11.74
N ASN A 218 -12.72 8.89 12.26
CA ASN A 218 -11.62 9.39 11.43
C ASN A 218 -10.51 8.35 11.21
N SER A 219 -10.84 7.06 11.31
CA SER A 219 -9.86 5.99 11.12
C SER A 219 -9.58 5.72 9.65
N ILE A 220 -8.36 5.26 9.39
CA ILE A 220 -7.91 4.88 8.06
C ILE A 220 -7.23 3.50 8.10
N LEU A 221 -7.39 2.75 7.03
CA LEU A 221 -6.61 1.54 6.74
C LEU A 221 -5.60 1.88 5.65
N ARG A 222 -4.31 1.75 5.93
CA ARG A 222 -3.23 2.12 5.00
C ARG A 222 -2.40 0.91 4.60
N LEU A 223 -2.15 0.79 3.30
CA LEU A 223 -1.20 -0.17 2.73
C LEU A 223 0.21 0.42 2.74
N GLN A 224 1.06 -0.13 3.60
CA GLN A 224 2.41 0.36 3.85
C GLN A 224 3.39 -0.02 2.73
N ILE A 225 4.54 0.67 2.73
CA ILE A 225 5.64 0.46 1.78
C ILE A 225 6.22 -0.96 1.81
N ASP A 226 6.06 -1.67 2.93
CA ASP A 226 6.54 -3.04 3.15
C ASP A 226 5.48 -4.10 2.78
N GLY A 227 4.28 -3.67 2.34
CA GLY A 227 3.15 -4.54 2.04
C GLY A 227 2.27 -4.88 3.24
N ASN A 228 2.55 -4.32 4.43
CA ASN A 228 1.68 -4.53 5.57
C ASN A 228 0.45 -3.62 5.50
N LEU A 229 -0.62 -4.02 6.18
CA LEU A 229 -1.81 -3.18 6.37
C LEU A 229 -1.85 -2.67 7.79
N VAL A 230 -2.04 -1.38 7.95
CA VAL A 230 -2.08 -0.73 9.26
C VAL A 230 -3.37 0.05 9.40
N VAL A 231 -4.09 -0.18 10.49
CA VAL A 231 -5.21 0.69 10.88
C VAL A 231 -4.67 1.77 11.79
N TYR A 232 -4.84 3.02 11.36
CA TYR A 232 -4.63 4.18 12.21
C TYR A 232 -5.99 4.67 12.70
N THR A 233 -6.12 4.83 14.01
CA THR A 233 -7.33 5.40 14.62
C THR A 233 -6.97 6.75 15.22
N TYR A 234 -7.95 7.64 15.27
CA TYR A 234 -7.76 8.99 15.78
C TYR A 234 -8.71 9.26 16.94
N ASN A 235 -8.15 9.66 18.08
CA ASN A 235 -8.89 10.01 19.27
C ASN A 235 -8.91 11.54 19.46
N GLU A 236 -10.04 12.16 19.12
CA GLU A 236 -10.27 13.60 19.27
C GLU A 236 -10.19 14.09 20.73
N GLN A 237 -10.26 13.20 21.72
CA GLN A 237 -10.22 13.55 23.14
C GLN A 237 -8.80 13.65 23.72
N VAL A 238 -7.79 13.34 22.91
CA VAL A 238 -6.39 13.28 23.34
C VAL A 238 -5.63 14.44 22.73
N ASP A 239 -5.01 15.28 23.57
CA ASP A 239 -4.25 16.46 23.09
C ASP A 239 -2.83 16.12 22.61
N SER A 240 -2.24 15.04 23.13
CA SER A 240 -0.87 14.60 22.81
C SER A 240 -0.91 13.23 22.17
N GLU A 241 -0.40 13.10 20.94
CA GLU A 241 -0.43 11.85 20.15
C GLU A 241 -1.85 11.31 19.95
N PRO A 242 -2.77 12.09 19.36
CA PRO A 242 -4.15 11.64 19.13
C PRO A 242 -4.29 10.50 18.11
N THR A 243 -3.22 10.16 17.39
CA THR A 243 -3.24 9.12 16.34
C THR A 243 -2.54 7.87 16.86
N ASP A 244 -3.28 6.76 16.90
CA ASP A 244 -2.77 5.45 17.31
C ASP A 244 -2.57 4.51 16.12
N ARG A 245 -1.52 3.68 16.18
CA ARG A 245 -1.30 2.53 15.30
C ARG A 245 -2.00 1.28 15.85
N THR A 246 -3.33 1.26 15.77
CA THR A 246 -4.17 0.31 16.50
C THR A 246 -4.16 -1.11 15.94
N LEU A 247 -3.89 -1.29 14.64
CA LEU A 247 -3.69 -2.61 14.04
C LEU A 247 -2.49 -2.63 13.12
N VAL A 248 -1.72 -3.72 13.19
CA VAL A 248 -0.76 -4.12 12.16
C VAL A 248 -1.13 -5.53 11.71
N TYR A 249 -1.53 -5.69 10.45
CA TYR A 249 -2.17 -6.93 9.98
C TYR A 249 -1.23 -8.14 10.03
N PHE A 250 -0.08 -8.04 9.38
CA PHE A 250 0.98 -9.04 9.52
C PHE A 250 1.75 -8.76 10.80
N SER A 251 1.27 -9.32 11.90
CA SER A 251 1.88 -9.25 13.22
C SER A 251 1.50 -10.47 14.05
N ASP A 252 2.23 -10.69 15.13
CA ASP A 252 1.97 -11.65 16.20
C ASP A 252 0.68 -11.34 16.99
N ASN A 253 0.12 -10.14 16.84
CA ASN A 253 -1.12 -9.73 17.50
C ASN A 253 -2.37 -10.30 16.82
N ILE A 254 -2.27 -10.77 15.56
CA ILE A 254 -3.40 -11.36 14.86
C ILE A 254 -3.24 -12.88 14.81
N ARG A 255 -4.19 -13.59 15.44
CA ARG A 255 -4.20 -15.06 15.45
C ARG A 255 -4.19 -15.61 14.02
N GLY A 256 -3.20 -16.46 13.73
CA GLY A 256 -3.10 -17.17 12.45
C GLY A 256 -2.50 -16.34 11.32
N VAL A 257 -1.96 -15.15 11.63
CA VAL A 257 -1.18 -14.33 10.70
C VAL A 257 0.21 -14.14 11.31
N SER A 258 1.24 -14.22 10.47
CA SER A 258 2.64 -14.05 10.89
C SER A 258 3.29 -12.95 10.06
N ARG A 259 4.27 -12.23 10.63
CA ARG A 259 5.11 -11.28 9.86
C ARG A 259 5.94 -12.00 8.81
N CYS A 260 6.18 -13.30 8.97
CA CYS A 260 6.87 -14.13 7.99
C CYS A 260 6.07 -14.37 6.70
N GLU A 261 4.78 -14.03 6.67
CA GLU A 261 3.96 -14.10 5.46
C GLU A 261 4.16 -12.88 4.55
N LEU A 262 4.80 -11.82 5.04
CA LEU A 262 5.16 -10.66 4.22
C LEU A 262 6.26 -11.03 3.21
N PRO A 263 6.05 -10.81 1.91
CA PRO A 263 6.96 -11.25 0.86
C PRO A 263 8.41 -10.77 0.98
N SER A 264 8.62 -9.55 1.48
CA SER A 264 9.94 -8.91 1.54
C SER A 264 10.50 -8.80 2.96
N LYS A 265 9.86 -9.44 3.97
CA LYS A 265 10.20 -9.24 5.39
C LYS A 265 11.69 -9.36 5.69
N CYS A 266 12.34 -10.34 5.06
CA CYS A 266 13.75 -10.66 5.27
C CYS A 266 14.63 -10.40 4.06
N GLY A 267 14.14 -9.62 3.09
CA GLY A 267 14.91 -9.27 1.90
C GLY A 267 15.27 -10.46 1.01
N SER A 268 16.24 -10.26 0.13
CA SER A 268 16.66 -11.27 -0.85
C SER A 268 17.43 -12.40 -0.16
N LEU A 269 16.98 -13.65 -0.37
CA LEU A 269 17.53 -14.89 0.21
C LEU A 269 17.47 -14.99 1.75
N GLY A 270 16.96 -13.99 2.46
CA GLY A 270 16.71 -14.10 3.89
C GLY A 270 15.54 -15.04 4.17
N MET A 271 15.60 -15.70 5.32
CA MET A 271 14.52 -16.57 5.78
C MET A 271 13.87 -15.94 7.02
N CYS A 272 12.56 -16.10 7.14
CA CYS A 272 11.85 -15.69 8.35
C CYS A 272 11.62 -16.91 9.24
N LYS A 273 12.01 -16.81 10.51
CA LYS A 273 11.83 -17.84 11.53
C LYS A 273 11.50 -17.16 12.84
N ASP A 274 10.44 -17.62 13.50
CA ASP A 274 9.99 -17.09 14.80
C ASP A 274 9.84 -15.56 14.78
N GLU A 275 9.20 -15.02 13.73
CA GLU A 275 9.00 -13.58 13.48
C GLU A 275 10.28 -12.76 13.22
N MET A 276 11.44 -13.43 13.13
CA MET A 276 12.75 -12.82 12.95
C MET A 276 13.41 -13.22 11.63
N CYS A 277 14.25 -12.33 11.11
CA CYS A 277 15.02 -12.63 9.92
C CYS A 277 16.31 -13.37 10.28
N VAL A 278 16.49 -14.52 9.66
CA VAL A 278 17.68 -15.35 9.76
C VAL A 278 18.35 -15.45 8.40
N ALA A 279 19.68 -15.50 8.44
CA ALA A 279 20.50 -15.74 7.27
C ALA A 279 20.19 -17.11 6.63
N TYR A 280 20.38 -17.20 5.32
CA TYR A 280 20.17 -18.43 4.58
C TYR A 280 21.13 -19.54 5.09
N PRO A 281 20.63 -20.71 5.52
CA PRO A 281 21.48 -21.77 6.02
C PRO A 281 22.21 -22.48 4.88
N THR A 282 23.52 -22.70 5.04
CA THR A 282 24.34 -23.52 4.13
C THR A 282 25.07 -24.63 4.89
N PRO A 283 25.58 -25.65 4.18
CA PRO A 283 26.45 -26.67 4.79
C PRO A 283 27.71 -26.10 5.45
N LYS A 284 28.15 -24.87 5.09
CA LYS A 284 29.32 -24.20 5.67
C LYS A 284 28.96 -23.20 6.78
N GLY A 285 27.70 -23.18 7.23
CA GLY A 285 27.18 -22.23 8.21
C GLY A 285 26.14 -21.28 7.58
N LEU A 286 25.80 -20.22 8.30
CA LEU A 286 24.87 -19.20 7.81
C LEU A 286 25.55 -18.35 6.74
N LEU A 287 24.92 -18.22 5.56
CA LEU A 287 25.30 -17.21 4.58
C LEU A 287 24.93 -15.85 5.16
N GLY A 288 25.89 -15.22 5.82
CA GLY A 288 25.71 -13.90 6.44
C GLY A 288 25.19 -12.88 5.44
N TRP A 289 24.43 -11.91 5.95
CA TRP A 289 24.16 -10.68 5.21
C TRP A 289 25.51 -9.97 5.10
N SER A 290 25.88 -9.52 3.90
CA SER A 290 27.07 -8.67 3.77
C SER A 290 26.84 -7.38 4.58
N GLU A 291 27.91 -6.72 5.04
CA GLU A 291 27.79 -5.40 5.68
C GLU A 291 27.04 -4.39 4.79
N ASP A 292 27.06 -4.60 3.46
CA ASP A 292 26.36 -3.80 2.46
C ASP A 292 24.94 -4.31 2.11
N CYS A 293 24.43 -5.35 2.79
CA CYS A 293 23.14 -6.01 2.51
C CYS A 293 22.91 -6.38 1.03
N SER A 294 24.00 -6.50 0.26
CA SER A 294 23.92 -6.77 -1.17
C SER A 294 23.60 -8.25 -1.42
N PRO A 295 22.71 -8.58 -2.38
CA PRO A 295 22.44 -9.95 -2.75
C PRO A 295 23.74 -10.67 -3.12
N LEU A 296 23.89 -11.93 -2.72
CA LEU A 296 25.04 -12.71 -3.17
C LEU A 296 25.13 -12.67 -4.69
N LYS A 297 26.28 -12.24 -5.20
CA LYS A 297 26.63 -12.41 -6.62
C LYS A 297 26.79 -13.90 -6.87
N LEU A 298 25.71 -14.54 -7.29
CA LEU A 298 25.74 -15.91 -7.77
C LEU A 298 26.70 -15.99 -8.95
N GLY A 299 27.55 -17.02 -8.96
CA GLY A 299 28.58 -17.19 -9.98
C GLY A 299 28.00 -17.21 -11.39
N LEU A 300 28.83 -16.85 -12.37
CA LEU A 300 28.47 -16.80 -13.80
C LEU A 300 27.83 -18.12 -14.24
N CYS A 301 26.52 -18.08 -14.51
CA CYS A 301 25.81 -19.19 -15.12
C CYS A 301 26.36 -19.42 -16.54
N LYS A 302 26.94 -20.58 -16.79
CA LYS A 302 27.27 -21.03 -18.14
C LYS A 302 26.08 -21.82 -18.68
N ALA A 303 25.30 -21.22 -19.58
CA ALA A 303 24.23 -21.90 -20.29
C ALA A 303 24.79 -23.21 -20.91
N GLY A 304 24.17 -24.35 -20.58
CA GLY A 304 24.59 -25.67 -21.07
C GLY A 304 25.65 -26.40 -20.23
N ALA A 305 26.16 -25.82 -19.15
CA ALA A 305 26.95 -26.55 -18.16
C ALA A 305 26.02 -27.25 -17.17
N ALA A 306 25.47 -28.41 -17.57
CA ALA A 306 24.93 -29.34 -16.59
C ALA A 306 26.04 -29.64 -15.56
N ASN A 307 25.78 -29.34 -14.29
CA ASN A 307 26.61 -29.64 -13.12
C ASN A 307 27.71 -28.62 -12.78
N ALA A 308 27.34 -27.59 -11.99
CA ALA A 308 28.26 -26.95 -11.04
C ALA A 308 27.57 -26.16 -9.91
N ALA A 309 26.28 -25.86 -9.99
CA ALA A 309 25.54 -25.26 -8.88
C ALA A 309 25.12 -26.37 -7.89
N GLY A 310 25.85 -26.50 -6.78
CA GLY A 310 25.42 -27.36 -5.67
C GLY A 310 24.13 -26.82 -5.07
N TYR A 311 23.03 -27.54 -5.21
CA TYR A 311 21.78 -27.22 -4.51
C TYR A 311 21.93 -27.55 -3.03
N ASN A 312 21.64 -26.59 -2.16
CA ASN A 312 21.53 -26.82 -0.73
C ASN A 312 20.06 -27.07 -0.39
N LYS A 313 19.76 -28.28 0.13
CA LYS A 313 18.40 -28.58 0.60
C LYS A 313 18.18 -27.88 1.94
N VAL A 314 17.18 -27.01 1.99
CA VAL A 314 16.67 -26.43 3.24
C VAL A 314 15.35 -27.12 3.59
N VAL A 315 15.18 -27.50 4.85
CA VAL A 315 14.01 -28.24 5.33
C VAL A 315 13.14 -27.33 6.19
N GLY A 316 11.82 -27.47 6.09
CA GLY A 316 10.85 -26.71 6.89
C GLY A 316 10.69 -25.25 6.45
N VAL A 317 10.88 -24.98 5.15
CA VAL A 317 10.69 -23.65 4.57
C VAL A 317 9.41 -23.64 3.76
N GLU A 318 8.55 -22.68 4.06
CA GLU A 318 7.36 -22.39 3.26
C GLU A 318 7.57 -21.09 2.49
N ASN A 319 6.93 -20.98 1.34
CA ASN A 319 6.87 -19.74 0.59
C ASN A 319 5.44 -19.22 0.61
N PHE A 320 5.26 -17.91 0.79
CA PHE A 320 3.93 -17.28 0.85
C PHE A 320 3.07 -17.61 -0.39
N LEU A 321 3.70 -17.82 -1.55
CA LEU A 321 3.01 -18.19 -2.80
C LEU A 321 2.40 -19.58 -2.76
N SER A 322 2.91 -20.50 -1.94
CA SER A 322 2.44 -21.89 -1.88
C SER A 322 0.97 -21.98 -1.49
N ARG A 323 0.41 -20.96 -0.83
CA ARG A 323 -1.02 -20.87 -0.49
C ARG A 323 -1.92 -20.49 -1.67
N PHE A 324 -1.35 -19.87 -2.70
CA PHE A 324 -2.12 -19.25 -3.78
C PHE A 324 -1.79 -19.82 -5.17
N VAL A 325 -0.60 -20.36 -5.34
CA VAL A 325 -0.10 -20.88 -6.62
C VAL A 325 0.13 -22.39 -6.49
N LYS A 326 -0.48 -23.15 -7.39
CA LYS A 326 -0.19 -24.59 -7.53
C LYS A 326 1.11 -24.76 -8.32
N GLY A 327 1.99 -25.62 -7.79
CA GLY A 327 3.20 -26.02 -8.51
C GLY A 327 2.91 -26.83 -9.78
N GLU A 328 3.90 -26.92 -10.66
CA GLU A 328 3.86 -27.82 -11.81
C GLU A 328 4.15 -29.25 -11.34
N GLY A 329 3.30 -30.21 -11.69
CA GLY A 329 3.38 -31.56 -11.15
C GLY A 329 2.42 -32.55 -11.80
N PRO A 330 2.67 -33.86 -11.63
CA PRO A 330 3.78 -34.47 -10.87
C PRO A 330 5.12 -34.40 -11.61
N VAL A 331 6.20 -34.02 -10.92
CA VAL A 331 7.57 -33.92 -11.46
C VAL A 331 8.57 -34.47 -10.43
N LYS A 332 9.64 -35.13 -10.88
CA LYS A 332 10.70 -35.61 -9.97
C LYS A 332 11.63 -34.47 -9.56
N VAL A 333 12.14 -34.48 -8.33
CA VAL A 333 13.05 -33.44 -7.81
C VAL A 333 14.26 -33.21 -8.73
N ASP A 334 14.85 -34.26 -9.29
CA ASP A 334 16.01 -34.14 -10.18
C ASP A 334 15.67 -33.50 -11.54
N GLU A 335 14.41 -33.60 -11.98
CA GLU A 335 13.91 -32.88 -13.14
C GLU A 335 13.74 -31.38 -12.83
N CYS A 336 13.25 -31.02 -11.63
CA CYS A 336 13.24 -29.63 -11.16
C CYS A 336 14.66 -29.04 -11.06
N LYS A 337 15.63 -29.79 -10.53
CA LYS A 337 17.05 -29.38 -10.50
C LYS A 337 17.60 -29.14 -11.91
N SER A 338 17.24 -29.99 -12.86
CA SER A 338 17.70 -29.87 -14.24
C SER A 338 17.08 -28.65 -14.93
N LYS A 339 15.76 -28.44 -14.74
CA LYS A 339 15.03 -27.28 -15.25
C LYS A 339 15.60 -25.98 -14.69
N CYS A 340 15.72 -25.87 -13.37
CA CYS A 340 16.31 -24.70 -12.72
C CYS A 340 17.79 -24.50 -13.12
N GLY A 341 18.57 -25.58 -13.22
CA GLY A 341 19.98 -25.51 -13.62
C GLY A 341 20.19 -25.07 -15.07
N SER A 342 19.17 -25.18 -15.92
CA SER A 342 19.21 -24.69 -17.31
C SER A 342 18.83 -23.22 -17.46
N ASP A 343 18.21 -22.62 -16.42
CA ASP A 343 17.81 -21.22 -16.39
C ASP A 343 18.73 -20.42 -15.47
N CYS A 344 19.53 -19.53 -16.06
CA CYS A 344 20.47 -18.68 -15.32
C CYS A 344 19.80 -17.70 -14.35
N ASN A 345 18.49 -17.46 -14.49
CA ASN A 345 17.72 -16.64 -13.58
C ASN A 345 17.11 -17.46 -12.42
N CYS A 346 17.20 -18.78 -12.46
CA CYS A 346 16.66 -19.64 -11.41
C CYS A 346 17.62 -19.72 -10.23
N LEU A 347 17.19 -19.21 -9.07
CA LEU A 347 17.98 -19.24 -7.84
C LEU A 347 17.70 -20.47 -6.96
N GLY A 348 16.59 -21.16 -7.22
CA GLY A 348 16.14 -22.31 -6.45
C GLY A 348 14.70 -22.69 -6.80
N PHE A 349 14.23 -23.79 -6.21
CA PHE A 349 12.87 -24.28 -6.38
C PHE A 349 12.36 -24.91 -5.08
N LEU A 350 11.04 -24.99 -4.94
CA LEU A 350 10.33 -25.65 -3.86
C LEU A 350 9.70 -26.93 -4.41
N TYR A 351 9.64 -27.99 -3.62
CA TYR A 351 9.16 -29.30 -4.06
C TYR A 351 8.45 -30.08 -2.95
#